data_AF-A0A9D8SK04-F1
#
_entry.id   AF-A0A9D8SK04-F1
#
_cell.length_a   1.000
_cell.length_b   1.000
_cell.length_c   1.000
_cell.angle_alpha   90.00
_cell.angle_beta   90.00
_cell.angle_gamma   90.00
#
_symmetry.space_group_name_H-M   'P 1'
#
loop_
_entity.id
_entity.type
_entity.pdbx_description
1 polymer ?
#
loop_
_entity_poly.entity_id
_entity_poly.type
_entity_poly.pdbx_seq_one_letter_code
_entity_poly.pdbx_strand_id
1 'polypeptide(L)'
;MKKILFILTMLAAFLISSVAMAASSLIDNADLLSPRQEREVLQFLEQVERSHNVRVAVVTMPTIGNSSTAAFADKLVDEVYNDGAKGNMVLLQVIDQRKWYISTDGKLKEITGTNDAVNYMSKAFVPYLSKGDYPNAYKIYASKANDLLAYYAQHGKPVKKEKPFPNEPVLVFALFGAFIFTKSVRRSLINSMSNVNAAVAADAYLDERSFELKDSNDTYMYSNVVAVPRPRGNGHHGGGGSGGHGGGGGGY
;
A
#
# COMPACT_ATOMS: atom_id res chain seq x y z
N MET A 1 -43.96 -26.78 -0.90
CA MET A 1 -42.69 -27.24 -1.50
C MET A 1 -41.43 -26.62 -0.86
N LYS A 2 -41.36 -25.31 -0.59
CA LYS A 2 -40.18 -24.68 0.04
C LYS A 2 -39.82 -25.19 1.46
N LYS A 3 -40.82 -25.59 2.25
CA LYS A 3 -40.61 -26.14 3.61
C LYS A 3 -40.04 -27.58 3.60
N ILE A 4 -40.34 -28.35 2.55
CA ILE A 4 -39.84 -29.73 2.39
C ILE A 4 -38.37 -29.70 1.93
N LEU A 5 -37.99 -28.71 1.11
CA LEU A 5 -36.59 -28.50 0.70
C LEU A 5 -35.70 -28.08 1.89
N PHE A 6 -36.22 -27.25 2.81
CA PHE A 6 -35.51 -26.85 4.03
C PHE A 6 -35.31 -27.99 5.03
N ILE A 7 -36.29 -28.90 5.13
CA ILE A 7 -36.20 -30.08 6.00
C ILE A 7 -35.23 -31.11 5.41
N LEU A 8 -35.16 -31.24 4.08
CA LEU A 8 -34.19 -32.11 3.42
C LEU A 8 -32.74 -31.59 3.57
N THR A 9 -32.53 -30.26 3.53
CA THR A 9 -31.22 -29.66 3.82
C THR A 9 -30.83 -29.76 5.30
N MET A 10 -31.80 -29.76 6.24
CA MET A 10 -31.52 -30.00 7.65
C MET A 10 -31.32 -31.49 7.98
N LEU A 11 -31.93 -32.40 7.22
CA LEU A 11 -31.76 -33.84 7.37
C LEU A 11 -30.40 -34.31 6.86
N ALA A 12 -29.85 -33.67 5.81
CA ALA A 12 -28.46 -33.86 5.40
C ALA A 12 -27.46 -33.40 6.49
N ALA A 13 -27.82 -32.41 7.31
CA ALA A 13 -27.00 -31.97 8.44
C ALA A 13 -27.12 -32.88 9.68
N PHE A 14 -28.20 -33.67 9.81
CA PHE A 14 -28.44 -34.53 10.99
C PHE A 14 -27.91 -35.96 10.83
N LEU A 15 -27.59 -36.42 9.61
CA LEU A 15 -27.06 -37.76 9.34
C LEU A 15 -25.56 -37.94 9.67
N ILE A 16 -24.89 -36.93 10.22
CA ILE A 16 -23.47 -36.99 10.62
C ILE A 16 -23.29 -37.66 12.00
N SER A 17 -24.37 -37.89 12.75
CA SER A 17 -24.27 -38.60 14.03
C SER A 17 -24.48 -40.11 13.83
N SER A 18 -23.36 -40.85 13.84
CA SER A 18 -23.20 -42.30 14.11
C SER A 18 -22.66 -43.20 12.99
N VAL A 19 -21.47 -42.90 12.48
CA VAL A 19 -20.27 -43.79 12.42
C VAL A 19 -19.09 -42.83 12.23
N ALA A 20 -17.95 -43.02 12.88
CA ALA A 20 -16.73 -42.24 12.60
C ALA A 20 -16.15 -42.63 11.22
N MET A 21 -16.92 -42.41 10.16
CA MET A 21 -16.44 -42.41 8.80
C MET A 21 -15.97 -40.99 8.51
N ALA A 22 -14.72 -40.85 8.07
CA ALA A 22 -14.22 -39.60 7.52
C ALA A 22 -15.21 -39.09 6.47
N ALA A 23 -15.44 -37.77 6.42
CA ALA A 23 -16.32 -37.17 5.43
C ALA A 23 -15.89 -37.57 3.99
N SER A 24 -16.74 -37.39 2.98
CA SER A 24 -16.26 -37.54 1.61
C SER A 24 -15.32 -36.39 1.24
N SER A 25 -14.21 -36.66 0.56
CA SER A 25 -13.31 -35.61 0.04
C SER A 25 -13.97 -34.78 -1.08
N LEU A 26 -15.09 -35.25 -1.63
CA LEU A 26 -15.91 -34.50 -2.57
C LEU A 26 -17.38 -34.49 -2.10
N ILE A 27 -17.95 -33.29 -1.96
CA ILE A 27 -19.37 -33.08 -1.69
C ILE A 27 -19.91 -32.11 -2.73
N ASP A 28 -20.73 -32.59 -3.67
CA ASP A 28 -21.33 -31.79 -4.74
C ASP A 28 -22.80 -31.47 -4.48
N ASN A 29 -23.11 -30.56 -3.54
CA ASN A 29 -24.51 -30.20 -3.26
C ASN A 29 -25.13 -29.29 -4.34
N ALA A 30 -24.31 -28.74 -5.24
CA ALA A 30 -24.76 -27.89 -6.34
C ALA A 30 -25.03 -28.67 -7.63
N ASP A 31 -24.85 -30.00 -7.64
CA ASP A 31 -25.12 -30.89 -8.79
C ASP A 31 -24.40 -30.42 -10.07
N LEU A 32 -23.11 -30.10 -9.93
CA LEU A 32 -22.26 -29.58 -11.00
C LEU A 32 -21.57 -30.69 -11.80
N LEU A 33 -21.45 -31.87 -11.21
CA LEU A 33 -20.73 -33.03 -11.74
C LEU A 33 -21.68 -34.18 -12.03
N SER A 34 -21.48 -34.84 -13.16
CA SER A 34 -22.09 -36.14 -13.39
C SER A 34 -21.51 -37.20 -12.44
N PRO A 35 -22.22 -38.31 -12.16
CA PRO A 35 -21.73 -39.37 -11.28
C PRO A 35 -20.38 -39.96 -11.71
N ARG A 36 -20.08 -39.94 -13.02
CA ARG A 36 -18.77 -40.35 -13.53
C ARG A 36 -17.68 -39.35 -13.16
N GLN A 37 -17.94 -38.06 -13.35
CA GLN A 37 -17.00 -36.99 -13.02
C GLN A 37 -16.74 -36.93 -11.51
N GLU A 38 -17.76 -37.12 -10.68
CA GLU A 38 -17.60 -37.19 -9.22
C GLU A 38 -16.60 -38.28 -8.83
N ARG A 39 -16.76 -39.50 -9.37
CA ARG A 39 -15.84 -40.61 -9.08
C ARG A 39 -14.41 -40.29 -9.50
N GLU A 40 -14.22 -39.71 -10.69
CA GLU A 40 -12.89 -39.36 -11.17
C GLU A 40 -12.23 -38.26 -10.34
N VAL A 41 -12.99 -37.25 -9.90
CA VAL A 41 -12.48 -36.17 -9.05
C VAL A 41 -12.17 -36.70 -7.65
N LEU A 42 -13.08 -37.49 -7.06
CA LEU A 42 -12.91 -38.10 -5.75
C LEU A 42 -11.66 -38.99 -5.69
N GLN A 43 -11.49 -39.87 -6.68
CA GLN A 43 -10.30 -40.73 -6.76
C GLN A 43 -9.01 -39.92 -6.82
N PHE A 44 -9.02 -38.81 -7.55
CA PHE A 44 -7.85 -37.94 -7.66
C PHE A 44 -7.55 -37.20 -6.34
N LEU A 45 -8.58 -36.71 -5.65
CA LEU A 45 -8.44 -36.09 -4.33
C LEU A 45 -7.86 -37.10 -3.32
N GLU A 46 -8.46 -38.28 -3.21
CA GLU A 46 -7.98 -39.33 -2.30
C GLU A 46 -6.55 -39.78 -2.60
N GLN A 47 -6.14 -39.79 -3.87
CA GLN A 47 -4.77 -40.09 -4.25
C GLN A 47 -3.79 -39.07 -3.67
N VAL A 48 -4.12 -37.78 -3.75
CA VAL A 48 -3.30 -36.70 -3.18
C VAL A 48 -3.27 -36.78 -1.65
N GLU A 49 -4.43 -37.01 -1.02
CA GLU A 49 -4.55 -37.17 0.43
C GLU A 49 -3.65 -38.28 0.96
N ARG A 50 -3.71 -39.48 0.35
CA ARG A 50 -2.89 -40.63 0.75
C ARG A 50 -1.39 -40.39 0.52
N SER A 51 -1.03 -39.73 -0.57
CA SER A 51 0.38 -39.48 -0.92
C SER A 51 1.08 -38.58 0.08
N HIS A 52 0.36 -37.60 0.64
CA HIS A 52 0.93 -36.60 1.55
C HIS A 52 0.48 -36.75 3.01
N ASN A 53 -0.44 -37.66 3.32
CA ASN A 53 -1.09 -37.80 4.63
C ASN A 53 -1.78 -36.49 5.10
N VAL A 54 -2.47 -35.85 4.16
CA VAL A 54 -3.25 -34.62 4.35
C VAL A 54 -4.71 -34.86 4.03
N ARG A 55 -5.57 -33.91 4.38
CA ARG A 55 -6.94 -33.82 3.89
C ARG A 55 -7.05 -32.75 2.80
N VAL A 56 -7.61 -33.09 1.66
CA VAL A 56 -7.85 -32.17 0.54
C VAL A 56 -9.24 -32.44 0.01
N ALA A 57 -10.15 -31.50 0.23
CA ALA A 57 -11.55 -31.67 -0.11
C ALA A 57 -12.10 -30.55 -0.99
N VAL A 58 -13.17 -30.88 -1.73
CA VAL A 58 -13.95 -29.95 -2.53
C VAL A 58 -15.40 -30.03 -2.08
N VAL A 59 -15.97 -28.87 -1.74
CA VAL A 59 -17.37 -28.74 -1.35
C VAL A 59 -18.03 -27.71 -2.26
N THR A 60 -19.10 -28.11 -2.94
CA THR A 60 -19.94 -27.20 -3.72
C THR A 60 -21.24 -26.97 -2.97
N MET A 61 -21.72 -25.73 -2.98
CA MET A 61 -22.97 -25.33 -2.35
C MET A 61 -23.77 -24.46 -3.33
N PRO A 62 -25.08 -24.73 -3.51
CA PRO A 62 -25.94 -23.86 -4.30
C PRO A 62 -26.08 -22.49 -3.63
N THR A 63 -26.19 -22.47 -2.30
CA THR A 63 -26.26 -21.26 -1.47
C THR A 63 -25.76 -21.55 -0.05
N ILE A 64 -25.23 -20.53 0.62
CA ILE A 64 -24.94 -20.53 2.06
C ILE A 64 -25.73 -19.42 2.79
N GLY A 65 -26.78 -18.89 2.14
CA GLY A 65 -27.56 -17.75 2.64
C GLY A 65 -26.70 -16.49 2.79
N ASN A 66 -26.87 -15.79 3.91
CA ASN A 66 -26.15 -14.54 4.22
C ASN A 66 -24.80 -14.77 4.91
N SER A 67 -24.34 -16.02 5.03
CA SER A 67 -23.05 -16.33 5.64
C SER A 67 -21.88 -15.91 4.74
N SER A 68 -20.77 -15.52 5.36
CA SER A 68 -19.51 -15.27 4.65
C SER A 68 -18.95 -16.58 4.11
N THR A 69 -18.59 -16.62 2.82
CA THR A 69 -17.95 -17.77 2.18
C THR A 69 -16.68 -18.19 2.91
N ALA A 70 -15.88 -17.23 3.37
CA ALA A 70 -14.66 -17.50 4.12
C ALA A 70 -14.97 -18.19 5.46
N ALA A 71 -15.88 -17.62 6.26
CA ALA A 71 -16.25 -18.18 7.56
C ALA A 71 -16.88 -19.56 7.44
N PHE A 72 -17.63 -19.84 6.38
CA PHE A 72 -18.18 -21.17 6.13
C PHE A 72 -17.08 -22.17 5.76
N ALA A 73 -16.14 -21.78 4.91
CA ALA A 73 -15.00 -22.62 4.55
C ALA A 73 -14.09 -22.94 5.74
N ASP A 74 -13.85 -21.96 6.62
CA ASP A 74 -13.08 -22.14 7.84
C ASP A 74 -13.77 -23.16 8.77
N LYS A 75 -15.09 -23.05 8.97
CA LYS A 75 -15.86 -24.05 9.73
C LYS A 75 -15.78 -25.46 9.13
N LEU A 76 -15.77 -25.59 7.80
CA LEU A 76 -15.63 -26.91 7.17
C LEU A 76 -14.28 -27.56 7.52
N VAL A 77 -13.20 -26.80 7.52
CA VAL A 77 -11.87 -27.29 7.93
C VAL A 77 -11.86 -27.67 9.41
N ASP A 78 -12.45 -26.84 10.27
CA ASP A 78 -12.39 -27.03 11.72
C ASP A 78 -13.29 -28.19 12.21
N GLU A 79 -14.50 -28.32 11.66
CA GLU A 79 -15.53 -29.23 12.18
C GLU A 79 -15.66 -30.53 11.37
N VAL A 80 -15.40 -30.51 10.06
CA VAL A 80 -15.70 -31.63 9.14
C VAL A 80 -14.44 -32.29 8.58
N TYR A 81 -13.47 -31.48 8.15
CA TYR A 81 -12.25 -31.94 7.48
C TYR A 81 -11.04 -31.73 8.38
N ASN A 82 -11.05 -32.34 9.57
CA ASN A 82 -10.04 -32.16 10.61
C ASN A 82 -9.18 -33.42 10.86
N ASP A 83 -9.28 -34.42 9.99
CA ASP A 83 -8.73 -35.76 10.15
C ASP A 83 -7.39 -35.99 9.43
N GLY A 84 -6.87 -35.01 8.69
CA GLY A 84 -5.56 -35.06 8.05
C GLY A 84 -4.41 -34.93 9.05
N ALA A 85 -3.52 -35.94 9.08
CA ALA A 85 -2.38 -35.96 10.00
C ALA A 85 -1.45 -34.75 9.82
N LYS A 86 -1.11 -34.43 8.56
CA LYS A 86 -0.24 -33.30 8.18
C LYS A 86 -1.00 -32.02 7.82
N GLY A 87 -2.30 -31.99 8.09
CA GLY A 87 -3.17 -30.83 7.93
C GLY A 87 -4.19 -30.98 6.79
N ASN A 88 -5.01 -29.94 6.65
CA ASN A 88 -6.30 -30.01 5.96
C ASN A 88 -6.53 -28.78 5.08
N MET A 89 -7.07 -29.00 3.88
CA MET A 89 -7.41 -27.94 2.93
C MET A 89 -8.77 -28.22 2.30
N VAL A 90 -9.62 -27.21 2.21
CA VAL A 90 -10.95 -27.31 1.60
C VAL A 90 -11.12 -26.19 0.56
N LEU A 91 -11.50 -26.56 -0.66
CA LEU A 91 -12.04 -25.64 -1.66
C LEU A 91 -13.56 -25.62 -1.53
N LEU A 92 -14.10 -24.49 -1.10
CA LEU A 92 -15.53 -24.21 -1.11
C LEU A 92 -15.90 -23.42 -2.37
N GLN A 93 -16.91 -23.88 -3.10
CA GLN A 93 -17.53 -23.13 -4.19
C GLN A 93 -19.01 -22.87 -3.91
N VAL A 94 -19.43 -21.60 -3.98
CA VAL A 94 -20.81 -21.18 -3.75
C VAL A 94 -21.37 -20.55 -5.02
N ILE A 95 -22.40 -21.19 -5.59
CA ILE A 95 -22.91 -20.86 -6.93
C ILE A 95 -23.73 -19.57 -6.96
N ASP A 96 -24.63 -19.36 -6.00
CA ASP A 96 -25.45 -18.13 -5.94
C ASP A 96 -24.61 -16.85 -5.80
N GLN A 97 -23.56 -16.90 -4.98
CA GLN A 97 -22.64 -15.80 -4.75
C GLN A 97 -21.55 -15.71 -5.82
N ARG A 98 -21.41 -16.72 -6.69
CA ARG A 98 -20.30 -16.89 -7.64
C ARG A 98 -18.93 -16.72 -6.97
N LYS A 99 -18.80 -17.22 -5.74
CA LYS A 99 -17.59 -17.12 -4.94
C LYS A 99 -16.98 -18.49 -4.74
N TRP A 100 -15.66 -18.52 -4.65
CA TRP A 100 -14.91 -19.65 -4.19
C TRP A 100 -13.99 -19.20 -3.06
N TYR A 101 -13.63 -20.11 -2.18
CA TYR A 101 -12.69 -19.85 -1.10
C TYR A 101 -11.90 -21.11 -0.80
N ILE A 102 -10.62 -20.96 -0.52
CA ILE A 102 -9.78 -22.06 -0.04
C ILE A 102 -9.44 -21.77 1.41
N SER A 103 -9.85 -22.68 2.29
CA SER A 103 -9.43 -22.65 3.70
C SER A 103 -8.41 -23.75 3.97
N THR A 104 -7.49 -23.47 4.89
CA THR A 104 -6.42 -24.36 5.32
C THR A 104 -6.34 -24.35 6.84
N ASP A 105 -6.08 -25.50 7.44
CA ASP A 105 -5.83 -25.58 8.88
C ASP A 105 -4.51 -24.90 9.28
N GLY A 106 -4.27 -24.80 10.60
CA GLY A 106 -3.05 -24.21 11.13
C GLY A 106 -1.77 -24.90 10.63
N LYS A 107 -1.79 -26.23 10.49
CA LYS A 107 -0.63 -26.99 10.01
C LYS A 107 -0.30 -26.68 8.55
N LEU A 108 -1.28 -26.72 7.66
CA LEU A 108 -1.04 -26.40 6.24
C LEU A 108 -0.78 -24.91 6.01
N LYS A 109 -1.30 -24.02 6.86
CA LYS A 109 -1.01 -22.60 6.80
C LYS A 109 0.48 -22.30 6.93
N GLU A 110 1.18 -23.00 7.83
CA GLU A 110 2.63 -22.88 7.99
C GLU A 110 3.41 -23.48 6.80
N ILE A 111 2.89 -24.56 6.23
CA ILE A 111 3.49 -25.30 5.10
C ILE A 111 3.34 -24.56 3.78
N THR A 112 2.20 -23.90 3.56
CA THR A 112 1.83 -23.33 2.25
C THR A 112 2.08 -21.82 2.17
N GLY A 113 2.21 -21.10 3.28
CA GLY A 113 2.34 -19.63 3.25
C GLY A 113 1.08 -18.98 2.65
N THR A 114 -0.07 -19.37 3.19
CA THR A 114 -1.46 -19.28 2.68
C THR A 114 -1.72 -18.37 1.49
N ASN A 115 -1.41 -17.07 1.54
CA ASN A 115 -1.78 -16.16 0.47
C ASN A 115 -1.05 -16.41 -0.85
N ASP A 116 0.23 -16.78 -0.81
CA ASP A 116 1.01 -17.05 -2.03
C ASP A 116 0.62 -18.39 -2.67
N ALA A 117 0.44 -19.42 -1.83
CA ALA A 117 -0.07 -20.72 -2.27
C ALA A 117 -1.47 -20.62 -2.87
N VAL A 118 -2.43 -19.99 -2.18
CA VAL A 118 -3.80 -19.81 -2.69
C VAL A 118 -3.79 -19.06 -4.02
N ASN A 119 -2.94 -18.03 -4.17
CA ASN A 119 -2.81 -17.29 -5.43
C ASN A 119 -2.17 -18.14 -6.55
N TYR A 120 -1.15 -18.95 -6.23
CA TYR A 120 -0.55 -19.87 -7.18
C TYR A 120 -1.57 -20.91 -7.70
N MET A 121 -2.34 -21.52 -6.79
CA MET A 121 -3.37 -22.49 -7.16
C MET A 121 -4.52 -21.83 -7.94
N SER A 122 -5.02 -20.69 -7.48
CA SER A 122 -6.18 -20.03 -8.09
C SER A 122 -5.93 -19.59 -9.53
N LYS A 123 -4.73 -19.13 -9.85
CA LYS A 123 -4.33 -18.84 -11.24
C LYS A 123 -4.49 -20.03 -12.18
N ALA A 124 -4.37 -21.25 -11.67
CA ALA A 124 -4.47 -22.47 -12.47
C ALA A 124 -5.93 -22.95 -12.63
N PHE A 125 -6.72 -23.02 -11.55
CA PHE A 125 -8.07 -23.61 -11.63
C PHE A 125 -9.19 -22.61 -11.95
N VAL A 126 -9.06 -21.32 -11.57
CA VAL A 126 -10.12 -20.31 -11.80
C VAL A 126 -10.50 -20.16 -13.28
N PRO A 127 -9.56 -20.20 -14.26
CA PRO A 127 -9.93 -20.16 -15.67
C PRO A 127 -10.86 -21.30 -16.11
N TYR A 128 -10.79 -22.47 -15.46
CA TYR A 128 -11.67 -23.61 -15.75
C TYR A 128 -13.03 -23.43 -15.08
N LEU A 129 -13.07 -22.90 -13.84
CA LEU A 129 -14.33 -22.52 -13.19
C LEU A 129 -15.10 -21.48 -14.04
N SER A 130 -14.41 -20.49 -14.59
CA SER A 130 -15.04 -19.47 -15.45
C SER A 130 -15.59 -20.03 -16.76
N LYS A 131 -15.07 -21.16 -17.24
CA LYS A 131 -15.54 -21.86 -18.45
C LYS A 131 -16.63 -22.89 -18.15
N GLY A 132 -16.98 -23.11 -16.88
CA GLY A 132 -17.91 -24.16 -16.45
C GLY A 132 -17.32 -25.57 -16.48
N ASP A 133 -16.00 -25.70 -16.63
CA ASP A 133 -15.30 -26.99 -16.62
C ASP A 133 -14.89 -27.35 -15.18
N TYR A 134 -15.91 -27.60 -14.35
CA TYR A 134 -15.77 -27.93 -12.93
C TYR A 134 -14.90 -29.18 -12.64
N PRO A 135 -15.04 -30.33 -13.34
CA PRO A 135 -14.24 -31.51 -13.00
C PRO A 135 -12.74 -31.26 -13.21
N ASN A 136 -12.36 -30.57 -14.28
CA ASN A 136 -10.96 -30.23 -14.51
C ASN A 136 -10.48 -29.15 -13.54
N ALA A 137 -11.32 -28.18 -13.17
CA ALA A 137 -10.97 -27.19 -12.16
C ALA A 137 -10.59 -27.86 -10.81
N TYR A 138 -11.40 -28.83 -10.35
CA TYR A 138 -11.16 -29.54 -9.10
C TYR A 138 -9.93 -30.44 -9.15
N LYS A 139 -9.71 -31.15 -10.28
CA LYS A 139 -8.48 -31.92 -10.50
C LYS A 139 -7.24 -31.02 -10.51
N ILE A 140 -7.30 -29.84 -11.14
CA ILE A 140 -6.19 -28.87 -11.16
C ILE A 140 -5.93 -28.32 -9.75
N TYR A 141 -6.97 -28.00 -9.00
CA TYR A 141 -6.85 -27.59 -7.60
C TYR A 141 -6.07 -28.65 -6.78
N ALA A 142 -6.51 -29.91 -6.83
CA ALA A 142 -5.85 -31.01 -6.13
C ALA A 142 -4.40 -31.23 -6.62
N SER A 143 -4.16 -31.12 -7.93
CA SER A 143 -2.82 -31.24 -8.51
C SER A 143 -1.90 -30.13 -8.02
N LYS A 144 -2.38 -28.90 -7.91
CA LYS A 144 -1.57 -27.77 -7.42
C LYS A 144 -1.33 -27.85 -5.91
N ALA A 145 -2.29 -28.36 -5.15
CA ALA A 145 -2.08 -28.71 -3.75
C ALA A 145 -0.97 -29.77 -3.61
N ASN A 146 -1.02 -30.84 -4.43
CA ASN A 146 0.03 -31.86 -4.50
C ASN A 146 1.42 -31.27 -4.80
N ASP A 147 1.53 -30.37 -5.78
CA ASP A 147 2.80 -29.70 -6.12
C ASP A 147 3.37 -28.93 -4.92
N LEU A 148 2.53 -28.18 -4.21
CA LEU A 148 2.95 -27.38 -3.04
C LEU A 148 3.41 -28.28 -1.88
N LEU A 149 2.68 -29.36 -1.62
CA LEU A 149 3.02 -30.33 -0.57
C LEU A 149 4.32 -31.08 -0.89
N ALA A 150 4.49 -31.51 -2.15
CA ALA A 150 5.71 -32.16 -2.62
C ALA A 150 6.92 -31.22 -2.54
N TYR A 151 6.76 -29.95 -2.92
CA TYR A 151 7.81 -28.95 -2.81
C TYR A 151 8.25 -28.74 -1.36
N TYR A 152 7.28 -28.60 -0.44
CA TYR A 152 7.57 -28.43 0.97
C TYR A 152 8.26 -29.66 1.57
N ALA A 153 7.84 -30.87 1.20
CA ALA A 153 8.47 -32.11 1.66
C ALA A 153 9.95 -32.20 1.25
N GLN A 154 10.33 -31.62 0.11
CA GLN A 154 11.72 -31.63 -0.38
C GLN A 154 12.57 -30.49 0.21
N HIS A 155 12.02 -29.28 0.34
CA HIS A 155 12.79 -28.08 0.68
C HIS A 155 12.63 -27.63 2.15
N GLY A 156 11.64 -28.16 2.86
CA GLY A 156 11.31 -27.79 4.24
C GLY A 156 10.86 -26.34 4.43
N LYS A 157 10.58 -25.62 3.34
CA LYS A 157 10.20 -24.20 3.35
C LYS A 157 8.96 -23.98 2.48
N PRO A 158 8.02 -23.11 2.89
CA PRO A 158 6.86 -22.77 2.08
C PRO A 158 7.29 -22.07 0.79
N VAL A 159 6.49 -22.24 -0.27
CA VAL A 159 6.66 -21.47 -1.52
C VAL A 159 6.37 -20.01 -1.21
N LYS A 160 7.43 -19.20 -1.10
CA LYS A 160 7.32 -17.74 -1.05
C LYS A 160 7.48 -17.21 -2.46
N LYS A 161 6.63 -16.27 -2.86
CA LYS A 161 7.00 -15.46 -4.03
C LYS A 161 8.25 -14.68 -3.67
N GLU A 162 9.30 -14.84 -4.46
CA GLU A 162 10.30 -13.79 -4.54
C GLU A 162 9.55 -12.52 -4.89
N LYS A 163 9.65 -11.50 -4.03
CA LYS A 163 9.14 -10.17 -4.39
C LYS A 163 9.81 -9.85 -5.72
N PRO A 164 9.05 -9.54 -6.79
CA PRO A 164 9.70 -9.12 -8.01
C PRO A 164 10.50 -7.88 -7.63
N PHE A 165 11.83 -7.98 -7.67
CA PHE A 165 12.63 -6.79 -7.80
C PHE A 165 12.04 -6.03 -8.99
N PRO A 166 11.80 -4.71 -8.87
CA PRO A 166 11.31 -3.94 -10.00
C PRO A 166 12.25 -4.25 -11.16
N ASN A 167 11.67 -4.77 -12.23
CA ASN A 167 12.38 -5.13 -13.45
C ASN A 167 13.27 -3.94 -13.84
N GLU A 168 14.53 -4.21 -14.21
CA GLU A 168 15.52 -3.21 -14.65
C GLU A 168 14.92 -2.01 -15.41
N PRO A 169 14.04 -2.18 -16.42
CA PRO A 169 13.44 -1.03 -17.10
C PRO A 169 12.61 -0.10 -16.20
N VAL A 170 11.85 -0.63 -15.22
CA VAL A 170 11.06 0.20 -14.29
C VAL A 170 11.97 1.01 -13.37
N LEU A 171 13.10 0.44 -12.94
CA LEU A 171 14.09 1.18 -12.16
C LEU A 171 14.69 2.33 -12.98
N VAL A 172 15.03 2.06 -14.25
CA VAL A 172 15.54 3.07 -15.19
C VAL A 172 14.52 4.18 -15.44
N PHE A 173 13.25 3.84 -15.67
CA PHE A 173 12.19 4.84 -15.85
C PHE A 173 11.93 5.67 -14.59
N ALA A 174 11.99 5.06 -13.40
CA ALA A 174 11.84 5.77 -12.14
C ALA A 174 12.99 6.76 -11.90
N LEU A 175 14.24 6.35 -12.17
CA LEU A 175 15.42 7.21 -12.07
C LEU A 175 15.36 8.35 -13.10
N PHE A 176 14.95 8.05 -14.33
CA PHE A 176 14.78 9.07 -15.37
C PHE A 176 13.67 10.05 -15.02
N GLY A 177 12.53 9.57 -14.51
CA GLY A 177 11.43 10.40 -14.02
C GLY A 177 11.87 11.34 -12.89
N ALA A 178 12.64 10.84 -11.92
CA ALA A 178 13.20 11.65 -10.84
C ALA A 178 14.18 12.73 -11.36
N PHE A 179 15.02 12.38 -12.34
CA PHE A 179 15.94 13.34 -12.97
C PHE A 179 15.21 14.47 -13.71
N ILE A 180 14.18 14.14 -14.49
CA ILE A 180 13.38 15.14 -15.19
C ILE A 180 12.61 16.02 -14.20
N PHE A 181 12.04 15.42 -13.15
CA PHE A 181 11.31 16.15 -12.12
C PHE A 181 12.20 17.17 -11.40
N THR A 182 13.38 16.75 -10.93
CA THR A 182 14.33 17.65 -10.25
C THR A 182 14.81 18.80 -11.16
N LYS A 183 15.09 18.52 -12.44
CA LYS A 183 15.45 19.55 -13.42
C LYS A 183 14.30 20.52 -13.69
N SER A 184 13.07 20.03 -13.77
CA SER A 184 11.87 20.84 -13.98
C SER A 184 11.64 21.80 -12.80
N VAL A 185 11.68 21.28 -11.57
CA VAL A 185 11.55 22.10 -10.35
C VAL A 185 12.66 23.15 -10.28
N ARG A 186 13.92 22.76 -10.52
CA ARG A 186 15.05 23.72 -10.55
C ARG A 186 14.84 24.82 -11.59
N ARG A 187 14.36 24.47 -12.79
CA ARG A 187 14.12 25.45 -13.85
C ARG A 187 12.96 26.38 -13.52
N SER A 188 11.90 25.86 -12.91
CA SER A 188 10.81 26.69 -12.39
C SER A 188 11.30 27.69 -11.36
N LEU A 189 12.14 27.25 -10.40
CA LEU A 189 12.72 28.14 -9.38
C LEU A 189 13.60 29.24 -9.98
N ILE A 190 14.41 28.91 -11.00
CA ILE A 190 15.24 29.91 -11.71
C ILE A 190 14.36 30.91 -12.46
N ASN A 191 13.33 30.44 -13.16
CA ASN A 191 12.42 31.31 -13.92
C ASN A 191 11.55 32.19 -12.98
N SER A 192 11.27 31.73 -11.77
CA SER A 192 10.58 32.52 -10.74
C SER A 192 11.48 33.53 -10.03
N MET A 193 12.79 33.57 -10.31
CA MET A 193 13.62 34.67 -9.82
C MET A 193 13.26 35.94 -10.60
N SER A 194 12.55 36.82 -9.91
CA SER A 194 12.17 38.15 -10.35
C SER A 194 13.43 38.96 -10.71
N ASN A 195 13.67 39.12 -12.01
CA ASN A 195 14.27 40.27 -12.70
C ASN A 195 15.06 41.30 -11.85
N VAL A 196 16.22 40.91 -11.32
CA VAL A 196 17.35 41.85 -11.25
C VAL A 196 18.09 41.72 -12.58
N ASN A 197 17.69 42.53 -13.56
CA ASN A 197 18.59 42.78 -14.68
C ASN A 197 19.84 43.44 -14.11
N ALA A 198 21.02 42.93 -14.45
CA ALA A 198 22.26 43.62 -14.12
C ALA A 198 22.21 44.99 -14.81
N ALA A 199 22.02 46.06 -14.04
CA ALA A 199 22.14 47.40 -14.57
C ALA A 199 23.62 47.77 -14.57
N VAL A 200 24.11 48.18 -15.73
CA VAL A 200 25.55 48.47 -15.95
C VAL A 200 25.97 49.78 -15.26
N ALA A 201 25.02 50.62 -14.86
CA ALA A 201 25.24 51.90 -14.20
C ALA A 201 24.51 51.95 -12.85
N ALA A 202 25.14 52.55 -11.84
CA ALA A 202 24.69 52.56 -10.45
C ALA A 202 23.46 53.47 -10.21
N ASP A 203 23.21 54.41 -11.13
CA ASP A 203 22.07 55.34 -11.13
C ASP A 203 20.73 54.63 -11.39
N ALA A 204 20.73 53.53 -12.15
CA ALA A 204 19.52 52.75 -12.45
C ALA A 204 18.91 52.01 -11.25
N TYR A 205 19.60 51.97 -10.10
CA TYR A 205 19.08 51.43 -8.83
C TYR A 205 18.57 52.53 -7.88
N LEU A 206 18.71 53.81 -8.23
CA LEU A 206 18.25 54.94 -7.43
C LEU A 206 16.89 55.43 -7.95
N ASP A 207 15.83 55.21 -7.18
CA ASP A 207 14.53 55.84 -7.43
C ASP A 207 14.51 57.21 -6.72
N GLU A 208 14.77 58.28 -7.48
CA GLU A 208 14.82 59.66 -6.97
C GLU A 208 13.51 60.13 -6.32
N ARG A 209 12.40 59.40 -6.50
CA ARG A 209 11.10 59.68 -5.87
C ARG A 209 10.79 58.81 -4.66
N SER A 210 11.60 57.78 -4.37
CA SER A 210 11.33 56.87 -3.26
C SER A 210 11.87 57.38 -1.91
N PHE A 211 12.66 58.44 -1.92
CA PHE A 211 13.31 58.98 -0.73
C PHE A 211 13.16 60.50 -0.66
N GLU A 212 12.50 60.99 0.37
CA GLU A 212 12.39 62.41 0.68
C GLU A 212 13.38 62.72 1.81
N LEU A 213 14.50 63.37 1.48
CA LEU A 213 15.58 63.67 2.41
C LEU A 213 15.15 64.78 3.37
N LYS A 214 14.41 64.41 4.42
CA LYS A 214 13.81 65.35 5.39
C LYS A 214 14.81 65.96 6.37
N ASP A 215 15.95 65.33 6.57
CA ASP A 215 16.97 65.81 7.48
C ASP A 215 18.36 65.46 6.94
N SER A 216 19.27 66.43 6.95
CA SER A 216 20.64 66.32 6.43
C SER A 216 21.57 66.91 7.48
N ASN A 217 22.39 66.06 8.10
CA ASN A 217 23.33 66.50 9.14
C ASN A 217 24.76 66.11 8.75
N ASP A 218 25.55 67.10 8.37
CA ASP A 218 26.96 66.91 8.01
C ASP A 218 27.82 66.87 9.27
N THR A 219 28.38 65.70 9.60
CA THR A 219 29.35 65.58 10.69
C THR A 219 30.77 65.71 10.13
N TYR A 220 31.34 66.91 10.27
CA TYR A 220 32.75 67.15 9.91
C TYR A 220 33.67 66.57 10.98
N MET A 221 34.52 65.61 10.60
CA MET A 221 35.47 64.97 11.53
C MET A 221 36.71 65.83 11.81
N TYR A 222 37.08 66.74 10.91
CA TYR A 222 38.25 67.60 11.06
C TYR A 222 38.00 68.99 10.47
N SER A 223 38.34 70.04 11.21
CA SER A 223 38.34 71.42 10.73
C SER A 223 39.78 71.86 10.45
N ASN A 224 40.04 72.35 9.24
CA ASN A 224 41.33 72.98 8.93
C ASN A 224 41.27 74.46 9.32
N VAL A 225 41.86 74.82 10.45
CA VAL A 225 41.91 76.21 10.92
C VAL A 225 43.14 76.87 10.32
N VAL A 226 42.95 77.68 9.28
CA VAL A 226 44.00 78.57 8.76
C VAL A 226 43.88 79.92 9.47
N ALA A 227 44.72 80.14 10.48
CA ALA A 227 44.79 81.42 11.17
C ALA A 227 45.60 82.43 10.32
N VAL A 228 44.91 83.38 9.70
CA VAL A 228 45.55 84.53 9.04
C VAL A 228 45.67 85.66 10.06
N PRO A 229 46.89 86.14 10.40
CA PRO A 229 47.05 87.25 11.33
C PRO A 229 46.44 88.53 10.74
N ARG A 230 45.49 89.13 11.44
CA ARG A 230 44.91 90.43 11.08
C ARG A 230 45.94 91.55 11.32
N PRO A 231 46.10 92.52 10.39
CA PRO A 231 46.91 93.70 10.61
C PRO A 231 46.42 94.45 11.86
N ARG A 232 47.35 94.78 12.76
CA ARG A 232 47.05 95.61 13.94
C ARG A 232 46.93 97.07 13.53
N GLY A 233 45.78 97.66 13.79
CA GLY A 233 45.54 99.10 13.74
C GLY A 233 44.83 99.55 15.02
N ASN A 234 45.39 100.57 15.65
CA ASN A 234 45.12 101.05 17.01
C ASN A 234 43.68 101.57 17.22
N GLY A 235 43.16 101.38 18.43
CA GLY A 235 42.28 102.38 19.05
C GLY A 235 41.02 101.86 19.73
N HIS A 236 41.02 102.02 21.05
CA HIS A 236 39.87 102.37 21.91
C HIS A 236 38.78 101.33 22.25
N HIS A 237 38.89 100.89 23.51
CA HIS A 237 37.90 101.01 24.61
C HIS A 237 36.60 100.19 24.60
N GLY A 238 36.40 99.51 25.76
CA GLY A 238 35.11 99.06 26.30
C GLY A 238 34.68 97.70 25.75
N GLY A 239 34.46 96.64 26.51
CA GLY A 239 34.06 96.52 27.90
C GLY A 239 32.81 95.65 27.95
N GLY A 240 32.76 94.72 28.91
CA GLY A 240 31.50 94.09 29.36
C GLY A 240 31.08 92.82 28.63
N GLY A 241 30.96 91.73 29.39
CA GLY A 241 30.49 90.42 28.93
C GLY A 241 29.01 90.16 29.19
N SER A 242 28.75 88.96 29.71
CA SER A 242 27.46 88.24 29.85
C SER A 242 26.91 87.76 28.50
N GLY A 243 26.42 86.53 28.34
CA GLY A 243 25.72 85.68 29.30
C GLY A 243 24.28 85.55 28.80
N GLY A 244 23.85 84.34 28.43
CA GLY A 244 22.48 84.04 27.99
C GLY A 244 22.48 82.75 27.17
N HIS A 245 22.13 81.58 27.72
CA HIS A 245 20.79 81.10 28.14
C HIS A 245 19.77 80.99 27.02
N GLY A 246 19.18 79.80 26.91
CA GLY A 246 17.96 79.46 26.16
C GLY A 246 18.01 77.98 25.74
N GLY A 247 17.21 77.03 26.23
CA GLY A 247 16.02 77.09 27.08
C GLY A 247 14.78 76.56 26.33
N GLY A 248 14.17 75.48 26.87
CA GLY A 248 12.77 75.04 26.64
C GLY A 248 12.48 74.30 25.33
N GLY A 249 11.56 73.32 25.23
CA GLY A 249 10.57 72.78 26.17
C GLY A 249 9.33 72.23 25.41
N GLY A 250 8.63 71.24 26.00
CA GLY A 250 7.24 70.79 25.71
C GLY A 250 7.08 69.80 24.55
N GLY A 251 6.53 68.58 24.68
CA GLY A 251 5.25 68.15 25.29
C GLY A 251 4.20 68.14 24.17
N TYR A 252 3.56 67.05 23.74
CA TYR A 252 2.86 65.93 24.41
C TYR A 252 2.91 64.68 23.53
#